data_AF-A0A3D6CAI0-F1
#
_entry.id   AF-A0A3D6CAI0-F1
#
_cell.length_a   1.000
_cell.length_b   1.000
_cell.length_c   1.000
_cell.angle_alpha   90.00
_cell.angle_beta   90.00
_cell.angle_gamma   90.00
#
_symmetry.space_group_name_H-M   'P 1'
#
loop_
_entity.id
_entity.type
_entity.pdbx_description
1 polymer ?
#
loop_
_entity_poly.entity_id
_entity_poly.type
_entity_poly.pdbx_seq_one_letter_code
_entity_poly.pdbx_strand_id
1 'polypeptide(L)'
;MISFSRKIEIIRSVKTFCIKKYETDHKIPDKSMIENRLGIDLVADDLEATLTYMLGTQKSTPIVSTIKTIRLLKLVLRRTIKTWGSLHGEVNFDEVFIYNVLRYCAPEAHGFLSRFFREIRALKNDDKGDRKKVLQQRWDSITEDVEWDRNDIEYLIAILFPMWRGSGVSSQYLQTVTIDDPTDYLPEDGLE
;
A
#
# COMPACT_ATOMS: atom_id res chain seq x y z
N MET A 1 22.31 15.24 -4.33
CA MET A 1 20.90 14.85 -4.13
C MET A 1 20.61 13.72 -5.12
N ILE A 2 20.10 12.56 -4.70
CA ILE A 2 19.78 11.48 -5.66
C ILE A 2 18.60 11.92 -6.51
N SER A 3 18.70 11.78 -7.82
CA SER A 3 17.63 12.18 -8.74
C SER A 3 16.35 11.37 -8.45
N PHE A 4 15.21 12.02 -8.66
CA PHE A 4 13.89 11.41 -8.57
C PHE A 4 13.83 10.06 -9.32
N SER A 5 14.30 10.06 -10.57
CA SER A 5 14.36 8.87 -11.44
C SER A 5 15.16 7.72 -10.82
N ARG A 6 16.26 8.01 -10.11
CA ARG A 6 17.10 6.97 -9.51
C ARG A 6 16.42 6.33 -8.29
N LYS A 7 15.65 7.09 -7.49
CA LYS A 7 14.88 6.52 -6.38
C LYS A 7 13.84 5.51 -6.91
N ILE A 8 13.18 5.86 -8.01
CA ILE A 8 12.15 5.04 -8.66
C ILE A 8 12.75 3.74 -9.19
N GLU A 9 13.86 3.84 -9.91
CA GLU A 9 14.56 2.68 -10.45
C GLU A 9 14.96 1.69 -9.32
N ILE A 10 15.43 2.21 -8.19
CA ILE A 10 15.77 1.40 -7.01
C ILE A 10 14.53 0.69 -6.46
N ILE A 11 13.42 1.42 -6.27
CA ILE A 11 12.15 0.84 -5.77
C ILE A 11 11.67 -0.26 -6.72
N ARG A 12 11.66 0.01 -8.04
CA ARG A 12 11.27 -0.97 -9.06
C ARG A 12 12.15 -2.22 -9.00
N SER A 13 13.47 -2.03 -8.95
CA SER A 13 14.42 -3.15 -8.88
C SER A 13 14.19 -4.03 -7.66
N VAL A 14 13.92 -3.44 -6.50
CA VAL A 14 13.60 -4.19 -5.28
C VAL A 14 12.26 -4.91 -5.38
N LYS A 15 11.23 -4.25 -5.92
CA LYS A 15 9.93 -4.89 -6.17
C LYS A 15 10.07 -6.12 -7.06
N THR A 16 10.72 -5.97 -8.22
CA THR A 16 10.98 -7.08 -9.15
C THR A 16 11.75 -8.20 -8.47
N PHE A 17 12.78 -7.89 -7.68
CA PHE A 17 13.52 -8.88 -6.91
C PHE A 17 12.63 -9.64 -5.92
N CYS A 18 11.79 -8.93 -5.16
CA CYS A 18 10.90 -9.54 -4.17
C CYS A 18 9.83 -10.43 -4.79
N ILE A 19 9.21 -9.99 -5.89
CA ILE A 19 8.19 -10.77 -6.62
C ILE A 19 8.83 -12.02 -7.21
N LYS A 20 9.96 -11.89 -7.90
CA LYS A 20 10.67 -13.02 -8.51
C LYS A 20 11.14 -14.04 -7.47
N LYS A 21 11.52 -13.60 -6.27
CA LYS A 21 11.98 -14.49 -5.20
C LYS A 21 10.87 -15.42 -4.69
N TYR A 22 9.61 -15.00 -4.75
CA TYR A 22 8.44 -15.72 -4.23
C TYR A 22 7.40 -15.93 -5.33
N GLU A 23 7.87 -16.24 -6.55
CA GLU A 23 7.04 -16.35 -7.76
C GLU A 23 5.94 -17.43 -7.63
N THR A 24 6.18 -18.46 -6.82
CA THR A 24 5.26 -19.59 -6.58
C THR A 24 4.05 -19.23 -5.72
N ASP A 25 4.15 -18.19 -4.88
CA ASP A 25 3.09 -17.83 -3.92
C ASP A 25 2.05 -16.89 -4.56
N HIS A 26 2.30 -16.52 -5.82
CA HIS A 26 1.42 -15.70 -6.62
C HIS A 26 0.44 -16.57 -7.44
N LYS A 27 -0.50 -17.25 -6.78
CA LYS A 27 -1.85 -17.41 -7.38
C LYS A 27 -2.57 -16.08 -7.28
N ILE A 28 -2.05 -15.05 -7.97
CA ILE A 28 -2.78 -13.81 -8.17
C ILE A 28 -4.03 -14.22 -8.94
N PRO A 29 -5.26 -13.96 -8.44
CA PRO A 29 -6.47 -14.33 -9.15
C PRO A 29 -6.37 -13.79 -10.58
N ASP A 30 -6.63 -14.67 -11.55
CA ASP A 30 -6.46 -14.38 -12.97
C ASP A 30 -7.13 -13.04 -13.31
N LYS A 31 -6.44 -12.22 -14.10
CA LYS A 31 -6.86 -10.88 -14.51
C LYS A 31 -8.33 -10.87 -14.95
N SER A 32 -8.70 -11.89 -15.74
CA SER A 32 -10.04 -12.10 -16.27
C SER A 32 -11.11 -12.31 -15.18
N MET A 33 -10.72 -12.91 -14.05
CA MET A 33 -11.59 -13.18 -12.91
C MET A 33 -11.83 -11.92 -12.06
N ILE A 34 -10.86 -11.02 -12.01
CA ILE A 34 -10.97 -9.70 -11.38
C ILE A 34 -11.86 -8.79 -12.25
N GLU A 35 -11.60 -8.71 -13.56
CA GLU A 35 -12.40 -7.96 -14.54
C GLU A 35 -13.89 -8.33 -14.50
N ASN A 36 -14.19 -9.62 -14.51
CA ASN A 36 -15.56 -10.13 -14.48
C ASN A 36 -16.27 -9.86 -13.14
N ARG A 37 -15.55 -9.77 -12.01
CA ARG A 37 -16.16 -9.46 -10.69
C ARG A 37 -16.44 -7.97 -10.51
N LEU A 38 -15.72 -7.11 -11.22
CA LEU A 38 -15.75 -5.66 -11.02
C LEU A 38 -16.54 -4.92 -12.09
N GLY A 39 -16.88 -5.57 -13.21
CA GLY A 39 -17.69 -4.97 -14.28
C GLY A 39 -16.97 -3.80 -14.97
N ILE A 40 -15.63 -3.79 -14.91
CA ILE A 40 -14.75 -2.76 -15.46
C ILE A 40 -13.68 -3.51 -16.25
N ASP A 41 -13.44 -3.10 -17.51
CA ASP A 41 -12.28 -3.52 -18.30
C ASP A 41 -11.01 -3.06 -17.59
N LEU A 42 -10.42 -3.93 -16.76
CA LEU A 42 -9.14 -3.68 -16.10
C LEU A 42 -8.02 -4.00 -17.06
N VAL A 43 -7.64 -3.00 -17.87
CA VAL A 43 -6.35 -3.03 -18.56
C VAL A 43 -5.27 -3.39 -17.53
N ALA A 44 -4.68 -4.59 -17.64
CA ALA A 44 -3.78 -5.19 -16.63
C ALA A 44 -2.43 -4.51 -16.41
N ASP A 45 -2.38 -3.22 -16.61
CA ASP A 45 -1.30 -2.42 -16.11
C ASP A 45 -1.76 -1.49 -15.00
N ASP A 46 -2.96 -1.62 -14.41
CA ASP A 46 -3.53 -0.45 -13.73
C ASP A 46 -2.73 0.11 -12.53
N LEU A 47 -1.86 -0.65 -11.83
CA LEU A 47 -0.92 -0.06 -10.85
C LEU A 47 0.47 0.24 -11.42
N GLU A 48 0.94 -0.46 -12.46
CA GLU A 48 2.19 -0.08 -13.13
C GLU A 48 1.97 1.13 -14.05
N ALA A 49 0.77 1.29 -14.61
CA ALA A 49 0.21 2.45 -15.27
C ALA A 49 -0.22 3.50 -14.25
N THR A 50 -0.78 3.18 -13.07
CA THR A 50 -0.98 4.23 -12.04
C THR A 50 0.37 4.69 -11.50
N LEU A 51 1.33 3.81 -11.24
CA LEU A 51 2.70 4.19 -10.92
C LEU A 51 3.34 4.90 -12.12
N THR A 52 3.25 4.44 -13.35
CA THR A 52 3.87 5.09 -14.53
C THR A 52 3.17 6.40 -14.92
N TYR A 53 1.89 6.57 -14.62
CA TYR A 53 1.11 7.82 -14.76
C TYR A 53 1.42 8.77 -13.60
N MET A 54 1.53 8.25 -12.37
CA MET A 54 2.05 8.98 -11.22
C MET A 54 3.53 9.39 -11.43
N LEU A 55 4.35 8.54 -12.04
CA LEU A 55 5.81 8.69 -12.23
C LEU A 55 6.16 9.36 -13.57
N GLY A 56 5.21 9.46 -14.50
CA GLY A 56 5.33 10.06 -15.84
C GLY A 56 4.73 11.45 -15.94
N THR A 57 3.86 11.85 -15.00
CA THR A 57 3.50 13.26 -14.80
C THR A 57 4.62 13.96 -14.04
N GLN A 58 5.06 15.13 -14.50
CA GLN A 58 6.16 15.94 -13.92
C GLN A 58 5.94 16.38 -12.45
N LYS A 59 4.85 15.97 -11.79
CA LYS A 59 4.56 16.28 -10.39
C LYS A 59 5.01 15.10 -9.53
N SER A 60 5.81 15.39 -8.50
CA SER A 60 6.39 14.43 -7.57
C SER A 60 5.37 13.37 -7.12
N THR A 61 5.69 12.09 -7.30
CA THR A 61 4.87 11.03 -6.71
C THR A 61 4.86 11.16 -5.20
N PRO A 62 3.69 11.04 -4.54
CA PRO A 62 3.55 11.14 -3.09
C PRO A 62 4.57 10.30 -2.31
N ILE A 63 4.93 9.13 -2.84
CA ILE A 63 5.96 8.25 -2.29
C ILE A 63 7.35 8.92 -2.30
N VAL A 64 7.73 9.52 -3.41
CA VAL A 64 9.10 10.03 -3.61
C VAL A 64 9.29 11.40 -2.97
N SER A 65 8.25 12.24 -2.93
CA SER A 65 8.23 13.49 -2.15
C SER A 65 8.30 13.20 -0.65
N THR A 66 7.56 12.19 -0.18
CA THR A 66 7.56 11.77 1.23
C THR A 66 8.93 11.25 1.69
N ILE A 67 9.64 10.50 0.84
CA ILE A 67 10.97 9.98 1.17
C ILE A 67 12.05 11.03 0.92
N LYS A 68 12.26 11.92 1.90
CA LYS A 68 13.19 13.06 1.83
C LYS A 68 14.66 12.67 1.58
N THR A 69 15.12 11.50 2.10
CA THR A 69 16.54 11.10 2.03
C THR A 69 16.76 9.66 1.56
N ILE A 70 17.94 9.38 1.00
CA ILE A 70 18.35 8.01 0.62
C ILE A 70 18.47 7.07 1.82
N ARG A 71 18.82 7.61 3.00
CA ARG A 71 18.91 6.82 4.23
C ARG A 71 17.53 6.29 4.61
N LEU A 72 16.52 7.15 4.53
CA LEU A 72 15.11 6.75 4.73
C LEU A 72 14.67 5.73 3.68
N LEU A 73 14.97 5.96 2.39
CA LEU A 73 14.63 4.99 1.34
C LEU A 73 15.21 3.60 1.64
N LYS A 74 16.50 3.54 2.00
CA LYS A 74 17.16 2.28 2.37
C LYS A 74 16.50 1.62 3.59
N LEU A 75 16.12 2.42 4.60
CA LEU A 75 15.46 1.93 5.81
C LEU A 75 14.09 1.33 5.48
N VAL A 76 13.26 2.05 4.72
CA VAL A 76 11.95 1.59 4.25
C VAL A 76 12.10 0.30 3.48
N LEU A 77 12.95 0.27 2.43
CA LEU A 77 13.11 -0.92 1.59
C LEU A 77 13.61 -2.14 2.35
N ARG A 78 14.58 -1.97 3.27
CA ARG A 78 15.05 -3.06 4.13
C ARG A 78 13.91 -3.63 4.98
N ARG A 79 13.08 -2.76 5.54
CA ARG A 79 11.93 -3.20 6.34
C ARG A 79 10.86 -3.85 5.48
N THR A 80 10.60 -3.34 4.28
CA THR A 80 9.68 -3.93 3.30
C THR A 80 10.15 -5.33 2.92
N ILE A 81 11.41 -5.52 2.53
CA ILE A 81 11.96 -6.85 2.18
C ILE A 81 11.80 -7.83 3.35
N LYS A 82 12.13 -7.38 4.57
CA LYS A 82 11.98 -8.23 5.77
C LYS A 82 10.53 -8.61 6.05
N THR A 83 9.61 -7.67 5.91
CA THR A 83 8.17 -7.88 6.17
C THR A 83 7.54 -8.71 5.04
N TRP A 84 7.96 -8.49 3.81
CA TRP A 84 7.57 -9.26 2.64
C TRP A 84 7.94 -10.72 2.81
N GLY A 85 9.15 -11.02 3.31
CA GLY A 85 9.61 -12.39 3.56
C GLY A 85 8.76 -13.22 4.52
N SER A 86 7.78 -12.63 5.22
CA SER A 86 6.83 -13.34 6.07
C SER A 86 5.36 -13.19 5.64
N LEU A 87 5.05 -12.28 4.70
CA LEU A 87 3.67 -11.97 4.29
C LEU A 87 3.45 -12.11 2.77
N HIS A 88 4.47 -12.54 2.02
CA HIS A 88 4.34 -12.81 0.60
C HIS A 88 3.23 -13.86 0.40
N GLY A 89 2.34 -13.63 -0.57
CA GLY A 89 1.16 -14.47 -0.78
C GLY A 89 -0.06 -14.12 0.07
N GLU A 90 0.04 -13.25 1.09
CA GLU A 90 -1.14 -12.80 1.87
C GLU A 90 -1.53 -11.36 1.56
N VAL A 91 -0.55 -10.52 1.25
CA VAL A 91 -0.69 -9.08 1.01
C VAL A 91 0.04 -8.66 -0.25
N ASN A 92 -0.30 -7.50 -0.80
CA ASN A 92 0.44 -6.96 -1.94
C ASN A 92 1.76 -6.31 -1.47
N PHE A 93 2.83 -6.47 -2.26
CA PHE A 93 4.11 -5.81 -2.00
C PHE A 93 3.95 -4.30 -1.82
N ASP A 94 3.12 -3.67 -2.67
CA ASP A 94 2.93 -2.23 -2.66
C ASP A 94 2.27 -1.75 -1.36
N GLU A 95 1.35 -2.53 -0.79
CA GLU A 95 0.73 -2.24 0.51
C GLU A 95 1.76 -2.29 1.63
N VAL A 96 2.59 -3.35 1.66
CA VAL A 96 3.68 -3.48 2.64
C VAL A 96 4.68 -2.34 2.49
N PHE A 97 4.99 -1.95 1.26
CA PHE A 97 5.88 -0.83 0.99
C PHE A 97 5.29 0.49 1.48
N ILE A 98 4.07 0.84 1.08
CA ILE A 98 3.39 2.07 1.50
C ILE A 98 3.23 2.12 3.02
N TYR A 99 2.84 1.01 3.65
CA TYR A 99 2.74 0.93 5.10
C TYR A 99 4.06 1.27 5.80
N ASN A 100 5.19 0.77 5.27
CA ASN A 100 6.51 1.10 5.79
C ASN A 100 6.96 2.54 5.45
N VAL A 101 6.56 3.09 4.30
CA VAL A 101 6.76 4.52 3.99
C VAL A 101 6.08 5.38 5.05
N LEU A 102 4.80 5.12 5.33
CA LEU A 102 4.06 5.84 6.36
C LEU A 102 4.76 5.70 7.72
N ARG A 103 5.17 4.49 8.10
CA ARG A 103 5.85 4.23 9.37
C ARG A 103 7.09 5.07 9.62
N TYR A 104 7.92 5.27 8.59
CA TYR A 104 9.22 5.94 8.75
C TYR A 104 9.23 7.40 8.29
N CYS A 105 8.31 7.80 7.42
CA CYS A 105 8.29 9.14 6.85
C CYS A 105 7.11 9.99 7.34
N ALA A 106 6.05 9.38 7.88
CA ALA A 106 4.90 10.05 8.46
C ALA A 106 4.39 9.30 9.71
N PRO A 107 5.21 9.24 10.78
CA PRO A 107 4.92 8.40 11.95
C PRO A 107 3.59 8.75 12.63
N GLU A 108 3.16 10.01 12.61
CA GLU A 108 1.87 10.47 13.13
C GLU A 108 0.71 9.86 12.32
N ALA A 109 0.85 9.84 10.98
CA ALA A 109 -0.13 9.21 10.10
C ALA A 109 -0.18 7.70 10.30
N HIS A 110 0.97 7.04 10.41
CA HIS A 110 1.02 5.62 10.73
C HIS A 110 0.40 5.32 12.11
N GLY A 111 0.65 6.18 13.11
CA GLY A 111 0.04 6.09 14.43
C GLY A 111 -1.49 6.22 14.38
N PHE A 112 -1.99 7.18 13.62
CA PHE A 112 -3.43 7.32 13.34
C PHE A 112 -4.01 6.05 12.71
N LEU A 113 -3.40 5.53 11.64
CA LEU A 113 -3.85 4.31 10.98
C LEU A 113 -3.85 3.11 11.92
N SER A 114 -2.78 2.94 12.69
CA SER A 114 -2.65 1.82 13.64
C SER A 114 -3.74 1.89 14.72
N ARG A 115 -4.05 3.11 15.19
CA ARG A 115 -5.04 3.34 16.24
C ARG A 115 -6.49 3.18 15.75
N PHE A 116 -6.77 3.59 14.52
CA PHE A 116 -8.13 3.64 13.96
C PHE A 116 -8.34 2.66 12.80
N PHE A 117 -7.49 1.63 12.67
CA PHE A 117 -7.51 0.70 11.56
C PHE A 117 -8.90 0.07 11.35
N ARG A 118 -9.55 -0.35 12.44
CA ARG A 118 -10.86 -1.01 12.39
C ARG A 118 -11.95 -0.03 11.95
N GLU A 119 -11.92 1.18 12.46
CA GLU A 119 -12.88 2.24 12.14
C GLU A 119 -12.75 2.70 10.70
N ILE A 120 -11.51 2.87 10.21
CA ILE A 120 -11.23 3.24 8.81
C ILE A 120 -11.70 2.12 7.88
N ARG A 121 -11.39 0.87 8.20
CA ARG A 121 -11.82 -0.29 7.42
C ARG A 121 -13.35 -0.49 7.43
N ALA A 122 -14.01 -0.08 8.49
CA ALA A 122 -15.47 -0.16 8.61
C ALA A 122 -16.21 0.92 7.82
N LEU A 123 -15.51 1.92 7.25
CA LEU A 123 -16.12 2.95 6.42
C LEU A 123 -16.79 2.33 5.18
N LYS A 124 -18.08 2.61 5.00
CA LYS A 124 -18.85 2.20 3.82
C LYS A 124 -19.13 3.38 2.89
N ASN A 125 -19.46 3.11 1.63
CA ASN A 125 -19.78 4.17 0.65
C ASN A 125 -21.02 4.96 1.09
N ASP A 126 -21.91 4.32 1.83
CA ASP A 126 -23.14 4.88 2.37
C ASP A 126 -23.01 5.44 3.80
N ASP A 127 -21.80 5.48 4.40
CA ASP A 127 -21.60 6.15 5.69
C ASP A 127 -21.73 7.67 5.51
N LYS A 128 -22.98 8.13 5.46
CA LYS A 128 -23.38 9.53 5.38
C LYS A 128 -23.05 10.22 6.70
N GLY A 129 -21.82 10.74 6.79
CA GLY A 129 -21.51 11.89 7.62
C GLY A 129 -20.69 11.60 8.86
N ASP A 130 -21.27 10.95 9.88
CA ASP A 130 -20.78 11.21 11.24
C ASP A 130 -19.47 10.49 11.59
N ARG A 131 -19.33 9.20 11.25
CA ARG A 131 -18.10 8.45 11.53
C ARG A 131 -16.90 8.98 10.77
N LYS A 132 -17.08 9.25 9.48
CA LYS A 132 -16.03 9.82 8.63
C LYS A 132 -15.64 11.21 9.10
N LYS A 133 -16.60 12.06 9.47
CA LYS A 133 -16.31 13.39 10.05
C LYS A 133 -15.52 13.29 11.35
N VAL A 134 -15.89 12.38 12.26
CA VAL A 134 -15.15 12.18 13.51
C VAL A 134 -13.73 11.71 13.25
N LEU A 135 -13.52 10.79 12.31
CA LEU A 135 -12.18 10.35 11.92
C LEU A 135 -11.38 11.47 11.25
N GLN A 136 -12.00 12.27 10.39
CA GLN A 136 -11.36 13.42 9.76
C GLN A 136 -10.95 14.47 10.79
N GLN A 137 -11.81 14.80 11.76
CA GLN A 137 -11.47 15.72 12.83
C GLN A 137 -10.28 15.22 13.67
N ARG A 138 -10.22 13.91 13.95
CA ARG A 138 -9.08 13.31 14.64
C ARG A 138 -7.81 13.35 13.80
N TRP A 139 -7.93 13.09 12.50
CA TRP A 139 -6.85 13.21 11.55
C TRP A 139 -6.30 14.65 11.51
N ASP A 140 -7.18 15.64 11.35
CA ASP A 140 -6.81 17.05 11.28
C ASP A 140 -6.09 17.50 12.56
N SER A 141 -6.57 17.05 13.73
CA SER A 141 -5.94 17.34 15.03
C SER A 141 -4.57 16.67 15.20
N ILE A 142 -4.41 15.41 14.76
CA ILE A 142 -3.12 14.70 14.87
C ILE A 142 -2.09 15.26 13.88
N THR A 143 -2.57 15.77 12.75
CA THR A 143 -1.73 16.19 11.64
C THR A 143 -1.52 17.70 11.56
N GLU A 144 -1.99 18.46 12.55
CA GLU A 144 -1.99 19.93 12.52
C GLU A 144 -0.60 20.55 12.29
N ASP A 145 0.43 20.00 12.93
CA ASP A 145 1.79 20.57 12.92
C ASP A 145 2.85 19.57 12.41
N VAL A 146 2.55 18.89 11.31
CA VAL A 146 3.43 17.87 10.73
C VAL A 146 4.36 18.42 9.65
N GLU A 147 5.58 17.88 9.57
CA GLU A 147 6.59 18.29 8.58
C GLU A 147 6.41 17.67 7.19
N TRP A 148 5.48 16.74 7.02
CA TRP A 148 5.22 16.03 5.77
C TRP A 148 3.98 16.60 5.06
N ASP A 149 3.91 16.44 3.74
CA ASP A 149 2.77 16.94 2.96
C ASP A 149 1.53 16.08 3.21
N ARG A 150 0.48 16.69 3.78
CA ARG A 150 -0.75 15.97 4.12
C ARG A 150 -1.44 15.40 2.88
N ASN A 151 -1.41 16.10 1.75
CA ASN A 151 -2.08 15.64 0.53
C ASN A 151 -1.44 14.37 -0.02
N ASP A 152 -0.11 14.30 0.06
CA ASP A 152 0.65 13.13 -0.37
C ASP A 152 0.36 11.93 0.54
N ILE A 153 0.39 12.12 1.85
CA ILE A 153 0.12 11.06 2.81
C ILE A 153 -1.32 10.57 2.73
N GLU A 154 -2.30 11.46 2.62
CA GLU A 154 -3.69 11.06 2.42
C GLU A 154 -3.91 10.28 1.12
N TYR A 155 -3.16 10.61 0.07
CA TYR A 155 -3.18 9.82 -1.16
C TYR A 155 -2.64 8.41 -0.93
N LEU A 156 -1.53 8.27 -0.19
CA LEU A 156 -1.01 6.96 0.20
C LEU A 156 -1.99 6.18 1.08
N ILE A 157 -2.66 6.85 2.01
CA ILE A 157 -3.72 6.25 2.83
C ILE A 157 -4.89 5.80 1.95
N ALA A 158 -5.28 6.58 0.95
CA ALA A 158 -6.35 6.22 0.04
C ALA A 158 -6.02 4.99 -0.82
N ILE A 159 -4.74 4.74 -1.12
CA ILE A 159 -4.32 3.47 -1.76
C ILE A 159 -4.60 2.30 -0.81
N LEU A 160 -4.24 2.42 0.47
CA LEU A 160 -4.48 1.37 1.48
C LEU A 160 -5.95 1.25 1.91
N PHE A 161 -6.71 2.34 1.80
CA PHE A 161 -8.11 2.45 2.23
C PHE A 161 -8.88 3.40 1.30
N PRO A 162 -9.37 2.94 0.13
CA PRO A 162 -10.04 3.77 -0.88
C PRO A 162 -11.19 4.63 -0.33
N MET A 163 -11.87 4.12 0.68
CA MET A 163 -12.98 4.78 1.38
C MET A 163 -12.57 6.09 2.08
N TRP A 164 -11.26 6.26 2.37
CA TRP A 164 -10.71 7.44 3.02
C TRP A 164 -10.99 8.72 2.24
N ARG A 165 -10.65 8.78 0.95
CA ARG A 165 -10.93 9.96 0.10
C ARG A 165 -12.32 9.97 -0.53
N GLY A 166 -13.07 8.87 -0.44
CA GLY A 166 -14.40 8.78 -1.06
C GLY A 166 -14.35 8.77 -2.59
N SER A 167 -13.15 8.64 -3.19
CA SER A 167 -13.01 8.27 -4.59
C SER A 167 -13.54 6.86 -4.73
N GLY A 168 -14.56 6.66 -5.57
CA GLY A 168 -15.30 5.40 -5.76
C GLY A 168 -14.52 4.22 -6.32
N VAL A 169 -13.21 4.14 -6.04
CA VAL A 169 -12.39 2.96 -6.32
C VAL A 169 -12.81 1.88 -5.31
N SER A 170 -13.49 0.85 -5.81
CA SER A 170 -14.08 -0.21 -4.99
C SER A 170 -13.02 -0.89 -4.12
N SER A 171 -13.29 -1.01 -2.81
CA SER A 171 -12.42 -1.60 -1.77
C SER A 171 -12.19 -3.12 -1.91
N GLN A 172 -12.66 -3.76 -2.99
CA GLN A 172 -12.59 -5.22 -3.16
C GLN A 172 -11.17 -5.76 -3.41
N TYR A 173 -10.20 -4.89 -3.70
CA TYR A 173 -8.82 -5.29 -4.02
C TYR A 173 -7.91 -5.50 -2.81
N LEU A 174 -8.32 -5.07 -1.61
CA LEU A 174 -7.39 -4.94 -0.48
C LEU A 174 -7.18 -6.20 0.36
N GLN A 175 -7.98 -7.25 0.16
CA GLN A 175 -7.79 -8.57 0.77
C GLN A 175 -8.47 -9.65 -0.06
N THR A 176 -7.86 -10.03 -1.18
CA THR A 176 -8.24 -11.26 -1.89
C THR A 176 -6.99 -11.90 -2.47
N VAL A 177 -6.16 -12.47 -1.61
CA VAL A 177 -5.57 -13.74 -2.01
C VAL A 177 -6.56 -14.81 -1.56
N THR A 178 -7.25 -15.41 -2.53
CA THR A 178 -7.95 -16.67 -2.32
C THR A 178 -6.89 -17.73 -2.14
N ILE A 179 -6.68 -18.14 -0.89
CA ILE A 179 -5.84 -19.30 -0.56
C ILE A 179 -6.66 -20.53 -0.96
N ASP A 180 -6.43 -21.05 -2.16
CA ASP A 180 -7.15 -22.23 -2.67
C ASP A 180 -6.70 -23.54 -1.99
N ASP A 181 -5.51 -23.55 -1.40
CA ASP A 181 -4.92 -24.68 -0.68
C ASP A 181 -4.31 -24.19 0.64
N PRO A 182 -4.44 -24.92 1.77
CA PRO A 182 -3.81 -24.55 3.02
C PRO A 182 -2.30 -24.39 2.82
N THR A 183 -1.79 -23.17 2.99
CA THR A 183 -0.35 -22.92 2.97
C THR A 183 0.26 -23.62 4.20
N ASP A 184 1.08 -24.64 3.99
CA ASP A 184 1.76 -25.37 5.06
C ASP A 184 2.83 -24.48 5.70
N TYR A 185 2.41 -23.66 6.67
CA TYR A 185 3.32 -22.84 7.50
C TYR A 185 4.06 -23.65 8.57
N LEU A 186 3.86 -24.97 8.62
CA LEU A 186 4.52 -25.85 9.56
C LEU A 186 5.57 -26.68 8.81
N PRO A 187 6.88 -26.50 9.06
CA PRO A 187 7.84 -27.51 8.65
C PRO A 187 7.48 -28.80 9.37
N GLU A 188 7.25 -29.88 8.61
CA GLU A 188 6.98 -31.23 9.16
C GLU A 188 8.18 -31.79 9.96
N ASP A 189 9.34 -31.13 9.87
CA ASP A 189 10.59 -31.54 10.50
C ASP A 189 10.73 -30.95 11.91
N GLY A 190 9.98 -31.50 12.87
CA GLY A 190 10.10 -31.11 14.28
C GLY A 190 9.63 -32.15 15.31
N LEU A 191 9.31 -33.37 14.87
CA LEU A 191 8.92 -34.48 15.75
C LEU A 191 9.74 -35.73 15.41
N GLU A 192 11.03 -35.70 15.74
CA GLU A 192 11.83 -36.90 16.02
C GLU A 192 12.60 -36.73 17.33
#